data_AF-A0A5C8JHQ8-F1
#
_entry.id   AF-A0A5C8JHQ8-F1
#
_cell.length_a   1.000
_cell.length_b   1.000
_cell.length_c   1.000
_cell.angle_alpha   90.00
_cell.angle_beta   90.00
_cell.angle_gamma   90.00
#
_symmetry.space_group_name_H-M   'P 1'
#
loop_
_entity.id
_entity.type
_entity.pdbx_description
1 polymer ?
#
loop_
_entity_poly.entity_id
_entity_poly.type
_entity_poly.pdbx_seq_one_letter_code
_entity_poly.pdbx_strand_id
1 'polypeptide(L)'
;MLIIDEKLLEIDDLIDELVVEFMERPETKSYLKTRAVFEADAELQKKIAVIADNADFIAYRPELKQLQKEIIINDKVYALKLAENDLQEVLSALTKVIADTISENIYIDENLPLKGGSQHDRHHRR
;
A
#
# COMPACT_ATOMS: atom_id res chain seq x y z
N MET A 1 10.53 6.39 -37.31
CA MET A 1 10.71 7.78 -36.83
C MET A 1 9.70 7.97 -35.72
N LEU A 2 10.15 7.97 -34.46
CA LEU A 2 9.28 8.23 -33.32
C LEU A 2 8.89 9.71 -33.40
N ILE A 3 7.66 9.99 -33.82
CA ILE A 3 7.08 11.32 -33.65
C ILE A 3 6.86 11.40 -32.15
N ILE A 4 7.72 12.15 -31.46
CA ILE A 4 7.47 12.50 -30.06
C ILE A 4 6.25 13.41 -30.11
N ASP A 5 5.11 12.89 -29.65
CA ASP A 5 3.86 13.65 -29.54
C ASP A 5 4.01 14.61 -28.37
N GLU A 6 4.04 15.92 -28.66
CA GLU A 6 4.19 16.98 -27.65
C GLU A 6 3.18 16.83 -26.51
N LYS A 7 1.98 16.29 -26.78
CA LYS A 7 0.95 16.05 -25.76
C LYS A 7 1.30 14.94 -24.78
N LEU A 8 2.10 13.95 -25.21
CA LEU A 8 2.58 12.90 -24.30
C LEU A 8 3.65 13.46 -23.37
N LEU A 9 4.51 14.36 -23.85
CA LEU A 9 5.48 15.05 -23.01
C LEU A 9 4.80 15.94 -21.96
N GLU A 10 3.76 16.68 -22.35
CA GLU A 10 2.96 17.48 -21.42
C GLU A 10 2.32 16.63 -20.30
N ILE A 11 1.88 15.41 -20.62
CA ILE A 11 1.33 14.48 -19.61
C ILE A 11 2.43 14.01 -18.66
N ASP A 12 3.61 13.66 -19.19
CA ASP A 12 4.74 13.25 -18.35
C ASP A 12 5.16 14.37 -17.38
N ASP A 13 5.23 15.62 -17.85
CA ASP A 13 5.53 16.78 -17.00
C ASP A 13 4.46 16.98 -15.90
N LEU A 14 3.18 16.85 -16.24
CA LEU A 14 2.07 16.95 -15.28
C LEU A 14 2.08 15.81 -14.26
N ILE A 15 2.55 14.62 -14.64
CA ILE A 15 2.73 13.50 -13.71
C ILE A 15 3.83 13.83 -12.70
N ASP A 16 4.94 14.42 -13.14
CA ASP A 16 6.02 14.82 -12.24
C ASP A 16 5.56 15.91 -11.25
N GLU A 17 4.79 16.91 -11.70
CA GLU A 17 4.18 17.91 -10.82
C GLU A 17 3.23 17.27 -9.80
N LEU A 18 2.36 16.36 -10.25
CA LEU A 18 1.44 15.62 -9.39
C LEU A 18 2.20 14.82 -8.33
N VAL A 19 3.29 14.15 -8.69
CA VAL A 19 4.13 13.40 -7.74
C VAL A 19 4.73 14.33 -6.69
N VAL A 20 5.26 15.49 -7.09
CA VAL A 20 5.83 16.47 -6.15
C VAL A 20 4.77 16.94 -5.15
N GLU A 21 3.57 17.29 -5.62
CA GLU A 21 2.47 17.68 -4.73
C GLU A 21 2.03 16.53 -3.82
N PHE A 22 1.99 15.31 -4.35
CA PHE A 22 1.60 14.12 -3.58
C PHE A 22 2.59 13.81 -2.44
N MET A 23 3.89 14.04 -2.67
CA MET A 23 4.94 13.90 -1.66
C MET A 23 4.79 14.89 -0.51
N GLU A 24 4.19 16.06 -0.77
CA GLU A 24 3.97 17.08 0.25
C GLU A 24 2.77 16.80 1.17
N ARG A 25 1.89 15.87 0.78
CA ARG A 25 0.69 15.49 1.56
C ARG A 25 1.06 14.89 2.93
N PRO A 26 0.24 15.16 3.97
CA PRO A 26 0.53 14.70 5.32
C PRO A 26 0.56 13.17 5.43
N GLU A 27 -0.28 12.45 4.67
CA GLU A 27 -0.34 10.99 4.65
C GLU A 27 0.97 10.39 4.10
N THR A 28 1.50 10.95 3.00
CA THR A 28 2.77 10.54 2.41
C THR A 28 3.94 10.77 3.38
N LYS A 29 4.01 11.96 4.00
CA LYS A 29 5.03 12.27 5.01
C LYS A 29 4.93 11.38 6.24
N SER A 30 3.72 11.10 6.70
CA SER A 30 3.45 10.22 7.84
C SER A 30 3.91 8.79 7.56
N TYR A 31 3.59 8.26 6.38
CA TYR A 31 4.04 6.95 5.93
C TYR A 31 5.57 6.88 5.85
N LEU A 32 6.23 7.84 5.20
CA LEU A 32 7.69 7.86 5.07
C LEU A 32 8.39 7.91 6.42
N LYS A 33 7.89 8.72 7.35
CA LYS A 33 8.42 8.82 8.71
C LYS A 33 8.26 7.51 9.47
N THR A 34 7.08 6.91 9.39
CA THR A 34 6.77 5.65 10.09
C THR A 34 7.59 4.49 9.52
N ARG A 35 7.76 4.46 8.20
CA ARG A 35 8.63 3.50 7.51
C ARG A 35 10.08 3.62 7.98
N ALA A 36 10.62 4.83 8.06
CA ALA A 36 11.99 5.03 8.56
C ALA A 36 12.17 4.54 10.01
N VAL A 37 11.18 4.76 10.88
CA VAL A 37 11.21 4.26 12.28
C VAL A 37 11.13 2.74 12.35
N PHE A 38 10.31 2.12 11.48
CA PHE A 38 10.20 0.67 11.35
C PHE A 38 11.50 0.04 10.83
N GLU A 39 12.10 0.61 9.79
CA GLU A 39 13.35 0.12 9.18
C GLU A 39 14.56 0.28 10.12
N ALA A 40 14.57 1.32 10.95
CA ALA A 40 15.64 1.56 11.92
C ALA A 40 15.70 0.52 13.06
N ASP A 41 14.64 -0.26 13.28
CA ASP A 41 14.61 -1.28 14.33
C ASP A 41 15.30 -2.58 13.87
N ALA A 42 16.60 -2.66 14.11
CA ALA A 42 17.41 -3.81 13.72
C ALA A 42 16.96 -5.14 14.35
N GLU A 43 16.33 -5.13 15.54
CA GLU A 43 15.83 -6.37 16.16
C GLU A 43 14.57 -6.86 15.44
N LEU A 44 13.63 -5.95 15.19
CA LEU A 44 12.41 -6.25 14.44
C LEU A 44 12.73 -6.71 13.01
N GLN A 45 13.66 -6.04 12.32
CA GLN A 45 14.07 -6.44 10.97
C GLN A 45 14.70 -7.83 10.94
N LYS A 46 15.48 -8.21 11.95
CA LYS A 46 16.01 -9.58 12.07
C LYS A 46 14.89 -10.61 12.25
N LYS A 47 13.90 -10.33 13.10
CA LYS A 47 12.75 -11.22 13.31
C LYS A 47 11.95 -11.41 12.02
N ILE A 48 11.76 -10.32 11.26
CA ILE A 48 11.10 -10.35 9.96
C ILE A 48 11.90 -11.19 8.95
N ALA A 49 13.21 -11.01 8.88
CA ALA A 49 14.07 -11.79 7.99
C ALA A 49 13.99 -13.30 8.28
N VAL A 50 14.02 -13.70 9.56
CA VAL A 50 13.86 -15.11 9.96
C VAL A 50 12.52 -15.69 9.47
N ILE A 51 11.44 -14.91 9.54
CA ILE A 51 10.13 -15.32 9.07
C ILE A 51 10.07 -15.40 7.54
N ALA A 52 10.66 -14.43 6.84
CA ALA A 52 10.73 -14.43 5.38
C ALA A 52 11.53 -15.62 4.83
N ASP A 53 12.68 -15.93 5.43
CA ASP A 53 13.55 -17.04 5.03
C ASP A 53 12.91 -18.42 5.28
N ASN A 54 11.92 -18.48 6.18
CA ASN A 54 11.25 -19.73 6.57
C ASN A 54 9.75 -19.72 6.22
N ALA A 55 9.32 -18.89 5.27
CA ALA A 55 7.91 -18.65 4.96
C ALA A 55 7.12 -19.96 4.71
N ASP A 56 7.69 -20.88 3.94
CA ASP A 56 7.06 -22.17 3.60
C ASP A 56 6.90 -23.11 4.81
N PHE A 57 7.67 -22.89 5.87
CA PHE A 57 7.70 -23.76 7.04
C PHE A 57 6.89 -23.22 8.23
N ILE A 58 6.38 -21.99 8.15
CA ILE A 58 5.61 -21.35 9.22
C ILE A 58 4.42 -22.24 9.63
N ALA A 59 3.73 -22.86 8.67
CA ALA A 59 2.58 -23.71 8.94
C ALA A 59 2.90 -24.91 9.86
N TYR A 60 4.14 -25.40 9.83
CA TYR A 60 4.58 -26.62 10.48
C TYR A 60 5.43 -26.39 11.73
N ARG A 61 5.91 -25.15 11.95
CA ARG A 61 6.82 -24.80 13.04
C ARG A 61 6.15 -23.85 14.05
N PRO A 62 5.76 -24.33 15.24
CA PRO A 62 5.05 -23.51 16.22
C PRO A 62 5.84 -22.28 16.68
N GLU A 63 7.17 -22.38 16.75
CA GLU A 63 8.06 -21.28 17.08
C GLU A 63 8.00 -20.14 16.06
N LEU A 64 7.88 -20.46 14.76
CA LEU A 64 7.74 -19.46 13.70
C LEU A 64 6.36 -18.80 13.71
N LYS A 65 5.29 -19.56 14.02
CA LYS A 65 3.96 -18.98 14.23
C LYS A 65 3.93 -18.01 15.40
N GLN A 66 4.62 -18.34 16.48
CA GLN A 66 4.71 -17.46 17.64
C GLN A 66 5.48 -16.18 17.29
N LEU A 67 6.63 -16.31 16.64
CA LEU A 67 7.41 -15.17 16.16
C LEU A 67 6.62 -14.28 15.18
N GLN A 68 5.83 -14.87 14.28
CA GLN A 68 4.95 -14.12 13.39
C GLN A 68 3.91 -13.30 14.17
N LYS A 69 3.29 -13.87 15.20
CA LYS A 69 2.35 -13.14 16.06
C LYS A 69 3.04 -11.99 16.79
N GLU A 70 4.24 -12.20 17.32
CA GLU A 70 5.03 -11.16 17.99
C GLU A 70 5.35 -9.99 17.07
N ILE A 71 5.65 -10.26 15.80
CA ILE A 71 5.85 -9.22 14.78
C ILE A 71 4.54 -8.47 14.52
N ILE A 72 3.43 -9.18 14.32
CA ILE A 72 2.13 -8.56 13.99
C ILE A 72 1.63 -7.62 15.10
N ILE A 73 1.83 -7.98 16.38
CA ILE A 73 1.42 -7.16 17.52
C ILE A 73 2.40 -6.03 17.85
N ASN A 74 3.52 -5.91 17.14
CA ASN A 74 4.51 -4.88 17.39
C ASN A 74 3.95 -3.50 17.00
N ASP A 75 4.05 -2.53 17.91
CA ASP A 75 3.51 -1.18 17.70
C ASP A 75 4.03 -0.50 16.42
N LYS A 76 5.29 -0.76 16.03
CA LYS A 76 5.87 -0.19 14.80
C LYS A 76 5.30 -0.82 13.55
N VAL A 77 5.03 -2.13 13.58
CA VAL A 77 4.35 -2.84 12.48
C VAL A 77 2.93 -2.32 12.35
N TYR A 78 2.22 -2.19 13.47
CA TYR A 78 0.86 -1.66 13.50
C TYR A 78 0.80 -0.22 12.96
N ALA A 79 1.68 0.67 13.45
CA ALA A 79 1.77 2.05 12.99
C ALA A 79 2.07 2.13 11.49
N LEU A 80 2.98 1.28 10.99
CA LEU A 80 3.29 1.22 9.55
C LEU A 80 2.07 0.80 8.73
N LYS A 81 1.33 -0.22 9.17
CA LYS A 81 0.13 -0.70 8.47
C LYS A 81 -1.00 0.32 8.46
N LEU A 82 -1.15 1.09 9.54
CA LEU A 82 -2.11 2.19 9.58
C LEU A 82 -1.73 3.28 8.55
N ALA A 83 -0.48 3.75 8.59
CA ALA A 83 -0.01 4.79 7.68
C ALA A 83 -0.01 4.32 6.20
N GLU A 84 0.26 3.05 5.95
CA GLU A 84 0.14 2.43 4.62
C GLU A 84 -1.29 2.43 4.12
N ASN A 85 -2.27 2.10 4.98
CA ASN A 85 -3.69 2.16 4.61
C ASN A 85 -4.12 3.60 4.29
N ASP A 86 -3.74 4.58 5.11
CA ASP A 86 -4.09 5.98 4.88
C ASP A 86 -3.52 6.49 3.55
N LEU A 87 -2.27 6.14 3.23
CA LEU A 87 -1.65 6.48 1.94
C LEU A 87 -2.38 5.80 0.77
N GLN A 88 -2.73 4.53 0.93
CA GLN A 88 -3.45 3.74 -0.08
C GLN A 88 -4.85 4.32 -0.37
N GLU A 89 -5.53 4.84 0.64
CA GLU A 89 -6.85 5.48 0.46
C GLU A 89 -6.75 6.71 -0.45
N VAL A 90 -5.74 7.55 -0.21
CA VAL A 90 -5.50 8.74 -1.02
C VAL A 90 -5.11 8.38 -2.45
N LEU A 91 -4.18 7.42 -2.62
CA LEU A 91 -3.78 6.94 -3.95
C LEU A 91 -4.97 6.37 -4.72
N SER A 92 -5.78 5.55 -4.05
CA SER A 92 -6.99 4.96 -4.64
C SER A 92 -8.00 6.03 -5.07
N ALA A 93 -8.19 7.07 -4.26
CA ALA A 93 -9.05 8.19 -4.60
C ALA A 93 -8.54 8.95 -5.83
N LEU A 94 -7.24 9.22 -5.91
CA LEU A 94 -6.61 9.86 -7.06
C LEU A 94 -6.79 9.02 -8.34
N THR A 95 -6.50 7.71 -8.27
CA THR A 95 -6.65 6.81 -9.42
C THR A 95 -8.10 6.78 -9.91
N LYS A 96 -9.08 6.76 -9.00
CA LYS A 96 -10.50 6.85 -9.36
C LYS A 96 -10.84 8.12 -10.12
N VAL A 97 -10.42 9.28 -9.62
CA VAL A 97 -10.67 10.56 -10.30
C VAL A 97 -10.09 10.55 -11.71
N ILE A 98 -8.88 10.01 -11.90
CA ILE A 98 -8.26 9.92 -13.23
C ILE A 98 -9.05 8.98 -14.14
N ALA A 99 -9.40 7.78 -13.68
CA ALA A 99 -10.14 6.82 -14.51
C ALA A 99 -11.54 7.32 -14.85
N ASP A 100 -12.28 7.87 -13.88
CA ASP A 100 -13.63 8.42 -14.08
C ASP A 100 -13.61 9.57 -15.11
N THR A 101 -12.54 10.37 -15.13
CA THR A 101 -12.36 11.44 -16.13
C THR A 101 -12.18 10.90 -17.55
N ILE A 102 -11.59 9.71 -17.70
CA ILE A 102 -11.36 9.06 -19.00
C ILE A 102 -12.59 8.23 -19.41
N SER A 103 -13.18 7.48 -18.48
CA SER A 103 -14.31 6.60 -18.70
C SER A 103 -14.90 6.13 -17.37
N GLU A 104 -16.18 6.41 -17.17
CA GLU A 104 -16.98 5.93 -16.02
C GLU A 104 -17.11 4.40 -15.96
N ASN A 105 -16.70 3.68 -17.00
CA ASN A 105 -16.80 2.22 -17.08
C ASN A 105 -15.49 1.49 -16.69
N ILE A 106 -14.40 2.21 -16.42
CA ILE A 106 -13.13 1.60 -16.02
C ILE A 106 -13.19 1.28 -14.52
N TYR A 107 -13.14 -0.02 -14.19
CA TYR A 107 -13.07 -0.46 -12.80
C TYR A 107 -11.65 -0.35 -12.24
N ILE A 108 -11.53 0.19 -11.02
CA ILE A 108 -10.26 0.24 -10.27
C ILE A 108 -10.40 -0.61 -9.01
N ASP A 109 -9.46 -1.54 -8.83
CA ASP A 109 -9.29 -2.26 -7.58
C ASP A 109 -8.45 -1.42 -6.61
N GLU A 110 -9.08 -0.99 -5.50
CA GLU A 110 -8.46 -0.14 -4.48
C GLU A 110 -7.46 -0.92 -3.60
N ASN A 111 -7.55 -2.27 -3.55
CA ASN A 111 -6.72 -3.15 -2.72
C ASN A 111 -6.49 -2.64 -1.29
N LEU A 112 -7.53 -2.06 -0.66
CA LEU A 112 -7.44 -1.47 0.68
C LEU A 112 -7.43 -2.54 1.78
N PRO A 113 -6.31 -2.71 2.53
CA PRO A 113 -6.16 -3.82 3.47
C PRO A 113 -7.13 -3.77 4.65
N LEU A 114 -7.50 -2.57 5.12
CA LEU A 114 -8.33 -2.38 6.32
C LEU A 114 -9.80 -2.09 6.01
N LYS A 115 -10.15 -1.80 4.76
CA LYS A 115 -11.52 -1.56 4.30
C LYS A 115 -12.27 -2.86 3.95
N GLY A 116 -11.62 -4.01 4.14
CA GLY A 116 -12.13 -5.36 3.85
C GLY A 116 -13.26 -5.81 4.77
N GLY A 117 -14.44 -5.20 4.63
CA GLY A 117 -15.67 -5.61 5.27
C GLY A 117 -16.86 -5.47 4.33
N SER A 118 -16.93 -6.29 3.26
CA SER A 118 -18.18 -6.58 2.51
C SER A 118 -17.93 -7.48 1.28
N GLN A 119 -17.33 -8.65 1.47
CA GLN A 119 -17.42 -9.75 0.48
C GLN A 119 -18.62 -10.68 0.74
N HIS A 120 -19.59 -10.26 1.56
CA HIS A 120 -20.76 -11.06 1.94
C HIS A 120 -22.11 -10.58 1.35
N ASP A 121 -22.13 -9.73 0.30
CA ASP A 121 -23.40 -9.27 -0.31
C ASP A 121 -23.71 -9.84 -1.71
N ARG A 122 -22.92 -10.80 -2.22
CA ARG A 122 -23.17 -11.42 -3.53
C ARG A 122 -24.00 -12.71 -3.49
N HIS A 123 -24.83 -12.90 -2.46
CA HIS A 123 -25.69 -14.09 -2.35
C HIS A 123 -27.20 -13.84 -2.34
N HIS A 124 -27.72 -12.70 -2.79
CA HIS A 124 -29.18 -12.59 -2.99
C HIS A 124 -29.55 -11.73 -4.21
N ARG A 125 -29.52 -12.33 -5.40
CA ARG A 125 -30.50 -12.06 -6.47
C ARG A 125 -30.87 -13.39 -7.14
N ARG A 126 -32.03 -13.92 -6.76
CA ARG A 126 -32.86 -14.76 -7.61
C ARG A 126 -33.83 -13.86 -8.37
#